data_AF-A0A139XGL5-F1
#
_entry.id   AF-A0A139XGL5-F1
#
_cell.length_a   1.000
_cell.length_b   1.000
_cell.length_c   1.000
_cell.angle_alpha   90.00
_cell.angle_beta   90.00
_cell.angle_gamma   90.00
#
_symmetry.space_group_name_H-M   'P 1'
#
loop_
_entity.id
_entity.type
_entity.pdbx_description
1 polymer ?
#
loop_
_entity_poly.entity_id
_entity_poly.type
_entity_poly.pdbx_seq_one_letter_code
_entity_poly.pdbx_strand_id
1 'polypeptide(L)'
;MGWYYYLDDRLHFPFQAKWISRKRPEGRDVEVIEMSPEDDCLHDMFVEVRYQEGTVDDIFSARLSEINPIDVNEETAEAVADWHYWVAQGYEF
;
A
#
# COMPACT_ATOMS: atom_id res chain seq x y z
N MET A 1 16.29 3.68 1.46
CA MET A 1 15.35 4.73 1.01
C MET A 1 15.02 4.74 -0.48
N GLY A 2 15.73 4.01 -1.36
CA GLY A 2 15.44 4.04 -2.80
C GLY A 2 14.00 3.60 -3.16
N TRP A 3 13.49 2.53 -2.54
CA TRP A 3 12.11 2.10 -2.76
C TRP A 3 11.09 3.13 -2.31
N TYR A 4 11.32 3.81 -1.20
CA TYR A 4 10.40 4.83 -0.70
C TYR A 4 10.18 5.92 -1.75
N TYR A 5 11.24 6.54 -2.25
CA TYR A 5 11.12 7.60 -3.25
C TYR A 5 10.63 7.09 -4.61
N TYR A 6 10.97 5.85 -4.99
CA TYR A 6 10.42 5.23 -6.21
C TYR A 6 8.91 5.05 -6.13
N LEU A 7 8.42 4.54 -4.99
CA LEU A 7 6.99 4.30 -4.78
C LEU A 7 6.23 5.60 -4.60
N ASP A 8 6.76 6.55 -3.80
CA ASP A 8 6.12 7.85 -3.57
C ASP A 8 5.93 8.65 -4.86
N ASP A 9 6.89 8.58 -5.80
CA ASP A 9 6.80 9.26 -7.10
C ASP A 9 5.83 8.58 -8.08
N ARG A 10 5.69 7.24 -7.99
CA ARG A 10 4.91 6.44 -8.96
C ARG A 10 3.52 6.06 -8.52
N LEU A 11 3.25 6.05 -7.22
CA LEU A 11 1.92 5.78 -6.71
C LEU A 11 1.05 7.03 -6.86
N HIS A 12 0.08 6.97 -7.77
CA HIS A 12 -0.88 8.04 -7.97
C HIS A 12 -1.97 7.99 -6.90
N PHE A 13 -1.79 8.78 -5.85
CA PHE A 13 -2.75 8.89 -4.76
C PHE A 13 -3.86 9.93 -5.04
N PRO A 14 -5.06 9.78 -4.44
CA PRO A 14 -5.52 8.58 -3.74
C PRO A 14 -5.98 7.51 -4.75
N PHE A 15 -5.96 6.24 -4.34
CA PHE A 15 -6.49 5.15 -5.15
C PHE A 15 -7.23 4.09 -4.33
N GLN A 16 -8.20 3.43 -4.96
CA GLN A 16 -8.97 2.36 -4.33
C GLN A 16 -8.17 1.07 -4.32
N ALA A 17 -8.23 0.33 -3.21
CA ALA A 17 -7.53 -0.92 -3.06
C ALA A 17 -8.26 -1.89 -2.13
N LYS A 18 -7.86 -3.16 -2.21
CA LYS A 18 -8.24 -4.18 -1.24
C LYS A 18 -7.08 -4.44 -0.30
N TRP A 19 -7.27 -4.17 0.98
CA TRP A 19 -6.32 -4.53 2.03
C TRP A 19 -6.54 -5.98 2.48
N ILE A 20 -5.61 -6.87 2.13
CA ILE A 20 -5.65 -8.30 2.43
C ILE A 20 -4.51 -8.65 3.40
N SER A 21 -4.88 -9.01 4.63
CA SER A 21 -3.93 -9.50 5.63
C SER A 21 -4.15 -10.99 5.90
N ARG A 22 -3.16 -11.65 6.51
CA ARG A 22 -3.28 -13.07 6.91
C ARG A 22 -4.46 -13.35 7.85
N LYS A 23 -4.88 -12.34 8.64
CA LYS A 23 -6.02 -12.45 9.56
C LYS A 23 -7.36 -12.22 8.87
N ARG A 24 -7.36 -11.59 7.69
CA ARG A 24 -8.55 -11.20 6.94
C ARG A 24 -8.36 -11.49 5.43
N PRO A 25 -8.42 -12.77 5.02
CA PRO A 25 -8.16 -13.18 3.64
C PRO A 25 -9.24 -12.72 2.66
N GLU A 26 -10.45 -12.41 3.12
CA GLU A 26 -11.52 -11.84 2.28
C GLU A 26 -11.17 -10.44 1.76
N GLY A 27 -10.22 -9.77 2.42
CA GLY A 27 -9.83 -8.41 2.15
C GLY A 27 -10.87 -7.39 2.58
N ARG A 28 -10.47 -6.13 2.59
CA ARG A 28 -11.33 -4.99 2.94
C ARG A 28 -11.06 -3.86 1.98
N ASP A 29 -12.14 -3.26 1.46
CA ASP A 29 -12.02 -2.14 0.55
C ASP A 29 -11.58 -0.90 1.36
N VAL A 30 -10.53 -0.25 0.87
CA VAL A 30 -9.90 0.91 1.48
C VAL A 30 -9.46 1.88 0.38
N GLU A 31 -9.28 3.14 0.76
CA GLU A 31 -8.65 4.15 -0.09
C GLU A 31 -7.23 4.39 0.41
N VAL A 32 -6.24 4.14 -0.45
CA VAL A 32 -4.84 4.47 -0.15
C VAL A 32 -4.64 5.95 -0.42
N ILE A 33 -4.19 6.71 0.57
CA ILE A 33 -4.16 8.17 0.53
C ILE A 33 -2.78 8.77 0.35
N GLU A 34 -1.74 8.13 0.89
CA GLU A 34 -0.32 8.53 0.73
C GLU A 34 0.61 7.42 1.23
N MET A 35 1.92 7.57 0.96
CA MET A 35 2.94 6.82 1.68
C MET A 35 2.90 7.18 3.17
N SER A 36 3.11 6.20 4.04
CA SER A 36 3.34 6.48 5.46
C SER A 36 4.66 7.24 5.65
N PRO A 37 4.87 7.93 6.79
CA PRO A 37 6.09 8.70 7.04
C PRO A 37 7.37 7.91 6.76
N GLU A 38 8.39 8.59 6.24
CA GLU A 38 9.67 8.00 5.84
C GLU A 38 10.33 7.17 6.96
N ASP A 39 10.25 7.66 8.20
CA ASP A 39 10.81 7.00 9.39
C ASP A 39 10.14 5.64 9.69
N ASP A 40 8.86 5.48 9.36
CA ASP A 40 8.14 4.20 9.49
C ASP A 40 8.51 3.23 8.36
N CYS A 41 9.00 3.76 7.24
CA CYS A 41 9.33 3.01 6.03
C CYS A 41 10.82 2.58 5.94
N LEU A 42 11.55 2.57 7.07
CA LEU A 42 12.96 2.21 7.09
C LEU A 42 13.24 0.72 6.83
N HIS A 43 12.25 -0.16 7.05
CA HIS A 43 12.42 -1.63 6.96
C HIS A 43 11.39 -2.33 6.07
N ASP A 44 10.25 -1.70 5.83
CA ASP A 44 9.14 -2.21 5.00
C ASP A 44 8.42 -0.97 4.44
N MET A 45 7.67 -1.12 3.35
CA MET A 45 6.95 0.01 2.75
C MET A 45 5.53 0.05 3.29
N PHE A 46 5.16 1.17 3.88
CA PHE A 46 3.85 1.41 4.45
C PHE A 46 3.13 2.53 3.70
N VAL A 47 1.80 2.40 3.63
CA VAL A 47 0.91 3.42 3.10
C VAL A 47 -0.18 3.73 4.11
N GLU A 48 -0.61 4.98 4.14
CA GLU A 48 -1.80 5.35 4.88
C GLU A 48 -3.04 4.97 4.07
N VAL A 49 -3.96 4.26 4.74
CA VAL A 49 -5.23 3.82 4.17
C VAL A 49 -6.38 4.38 4.98
N ARG A 50 -7.30 5.05 4.28
CA ARG A 50 -8.58 5.47 4.83
C ARG A 50 -9.55 4.30 4.79
N TYR A 51 -10.09 3.96 5.95
CA TYR A 51 -11.10 2.94 6.11
C TYR A 51 -12.45 3.58 6.45
N GLN A 52 -13.47 3.29 5.63
CA GLN A 52 -14.83 3.77 5.84
C GLN A 52 -15.81 2.60 5.96
N GLU A 53 -16.47 2.47 7.11
CA GLU A 53 -17.57 1.52 7.32
C GLU A 53 -18.64 2.13 8.21
N GLY A 54 -19.82 2.38 7.63
CA GLY A 54 -20.92 3.04 8.32
C GLY A 54 -20.57 4.47 8.71
N THR A 55 -20.44 4.74 10.01
CA THR A 55 -20.07 6.06 10.56
C THR A 55 -18.59 6.16 10.96
N VAL A 56 -17.82 5.08 10.79
CA VAL A 56 -16.39 5.05 11.12
C VAL A 56 -15.61 5.52 9.90
N ASP A 57 -14.76 6.52 10.08
CA ASP A 57 -13.81 7.05 9.10
C ASP A 57 -12.49 7.30 9.83
N ASP A 58 -11.57 6.34 9.70
CA ASP A 58 -10.28 6.34 10.38
C ASP A 58 -9.15 6.04 9.38
N ILE A 59 -7.94 6.52 9.69
CA ILE A 59 -6.73 6.30 8.91
C ILE A 59 -5.86 5.27 9.62
N PHE A 60 -5.36 4.29 8.87
CA PHE A 60 -4.47 3.25 9.36
C PHE A 60 -3.21 3.18 8.51
N SER A 61 -2.09 2.83 9.11
CA SER A 61 -0.90 2.45 8.34
C SER A 61 -0.96 0.96 8.01
N ALA A 62 -0.85 0.64 6.71
CA ALA A 62 -0.88 -0.71 6.18
C ALA A 62 0.38 -0.98 5.37
N ARG A 63 0.86 -2.23 5.39
CA ARG A 63 1.99 -2.63 4.54
C ARG A 63 1.56 -2.63 3.09
N LEU A 64 2.34 -2.03 2.21
CA LEU A 64 2.07 -2.02 0.77
C LEU A 64 2.01 -3.45 0.20
N SER A 65 2.70 -4.41 0.81
CA SER A 65 2.63 -5.84 0.46
C SER A 65 1.29 -6.51 0.76
N GLU A 66 0.43 -5.86 1.56
CA GLU A 66 -0.94 -6.31 1.86
C GLU A 66 -2.01 -5.54 1.04
N ILE A 67 -1.59 -4.59 0.19
CA ILE A 67 -2.48 -3.74 -0.59
C ILE A 67 -2.57 -4.25 -2.03
N ASN A 68 -3.79 -4.49 -2.50
CA ASN A 68 -4.09 -4.86 -3.89
C ASN A 68 -4.88 -3.74 -4.57
N PRO A 69 -4.28 -2.96 -5.49
CA PRO A 69 -4.96 -1.84 -6.14
C PRO A 69 -6.15 -2.30 -6.99
N ILE A 70 -7.16 -1.43 -7.11
CA ILE A 70 -8.39 -1.64 -7.88
C ILE A 70 -8.51 -0.51 -8.90
N ASP A 71 -8.59 -0.86 -10.19
CA ASP A 71 -8.83 0.08 -11.31
C ASP A 71 -7.88 1.31 -11.30
N VAL A 72 -6.60 1.06 -11.08
CA VAL A 72 -5.55 2.10 -11.06
C VAL A 72 -4.87 2.23 -12.42
N ASN A 73 -4.11 3.31 -12.61
CA ASN A 73 -3.30 3.48 -13.81
C ASN A 73 -2.14 2.46 -13.87
N GLU A 74 -1.56 2.33 -15.06
CA GLU A 74 -0.47 1.37 -15.32
C GLU A 74 0.74 1.61 -14.40
N GLU A 75 1.12 2.86 -14.16
CA GLU A 75 2.27 3.21 -13.33
C GLU A 75 2.11 2.79 -11.86
N THR A 76 0.95 3.06 -11.25
CA THR A 76 0.61 2.60 -9.90
C THR A 76 0.55 1.07 -9.84
N ALA A 77 -0.06 0.43 -10.85
CA ALA A 77 -0.16 -1.03 -10.90
C ALA A 77 1.24 -1.70 -10.97
N GLU A 78 2.12 -1.19 -11.81
CA GLU A 78 3.50 -1.65 -11.95
C GLU A 78 4.30 -1.43 -10.66
N ALA A 79 4.22 -0.23 -10.07
CA ALA A 79 4.96 0.08 -8.84
C ALA A 79 4.57 -0.83 -7.66
N VAL A 80 3.27 -1.13 -7.49
CA VAL A 80 2.82 -2.09 -6.47
C VAL A 80 3.30 -3.51 -6.80
N ALA A 81 3.21 -3.94 -8.05
CA ALA A 81 3.64 -5.27 -8.48
C ALA A 81 5.15 -5.48 -8.29
N ASP A 82 5.97 -4.46 -8.58
CA ASP A 82 7.41 -4.47 -8.35
C ASP A 82 7.74 -4.67 -6.87
N TRP A 83 7.03 -3.96 -5.99
CA TRP A 83 7.18 -4.12 -4.55
C TRP A 83 6.78 -5.52 -4.09
N HIS A 84 5.63 -6.03 -4.55
CA HIS A 84 5.18 -7.39 -4.25
C HIS A 84 6.19 -8.44 -4.71
N TYR A 85 6.77 -8.26 -5.89
CA TYR A 85 7.82 -9.13 -6.41
C TYR A 85 9.08 -9.09 -5.53
N TRP A 86 9.54 -7.89 -5.17
CA TRP A 86 10.70 -7.69 -4.30
C TRP A 86 10.55 -8.43 -2.96
N VAL A 87 9.41 -8.24 -2.29
CA VAL A 87 9.09 -8.90 -1.01
C VAL A 87 8.96 -10.42 -1.19
N ALA A 88 8.35 -10.89 -2.28
CA ALA A 88 8.17 -12.32 -2.55
C ALA A 88 9.49 -13.06 -2.82
N GLN A 89 10.52 -12.37 -3.33
CA GLN A 89 11.87 -12.92 -3.45
C GLN A 89 12.59 -13.06 -2.10
N GLY A 90 12.00 -12.55 -1.01
CA GLY A 90 12.60 -12.58 0.32
C GLY A 90 13.71 -11.54 0.48
N TYR A 91 13.73 -10.50 -0.35
CA TYR A 91 14.63 -9.39 -0.16
C TYR A 91 14.15 -8.53 1.00
N GLU A 92 15.06 -8.29 1.95
CA GLU A 92 14.87 -7.34 3.03
C GLU A 92 15.54 -6.01 2.63
N PHE A 93 14.95 -4.90 3.06
CA PHE A 93 15.40 -3.55 2.75
C PHE A 93 16.71 -3.19 3.46
#